data_AF-A0A370GSE4-F1
#
_entry.id   AF-A0A370GSE4-F1
#
_cell.length_a   1.000
_cell.length_b   1.000
_cell.length_c   1.000
_cell.angle_alpha   90.00
_cell.angle_beta   90.00
_cell.angle_gamma   90.00
#
_symmetry.space_group_name_H-M   'P 1'
#
loop_
_entity.id
_entity.type
_entity.pdbx_description
1 polymer ?
#
loop_
_entity_poly.entity_id
_entity_poly.type
_entity_poly.pdbx_seq_one_letter_code
_entity_poly.pdbx_strand_id
1 'polypeptide(L)'
;MSDDARSFQVDLADLEQIMARLEGFRGFLTESMSGLQSRIDTVQQNWTGESADAQAEAFRQWVAGATDVAEGIAAMKQAARAAHDRYSSAAAANLRMLGRG
;
A
#
# COMPACT_ATOMS: atom_id res chain seq x y z
N MET A 1 -3.22 -17.77 33.70
CA MET A 1 -2.80 -18.05 32.31
C MET A 1 -3.75 -17.37 31.32
N SER A 2 -3.88 -16.04 31.36
CA SER A 2 -4.88 -15.32 30.53
C SER A 2 -4.38 -13.99 29.97
N ASP A 3 -3.05 -13.80 29.94
CA ASP A 3 -2.43 -12.56 29.45
C ASP A 3 -1.83 -12.70 28.05
N ASP A 4 -1.35 -13.90 27.67
CA ASP A 4 -0.80 -14.16 26.32
C ASP A 4 -1.82 -13.99 25.19
N ALA A 5 -3.11 -14.25 25.45
CA ALA A 5 -4.14 -14.08 24.42
C ALA A 5 -4.37 -12.61 24.03
N ARG A 6 -4.07 -11.67 24.94
CA ARG A 6 -4.17 -10.22 24.67
C ARG A 6 -2.94 -9.67 23.97
N SER A 7 -1.76 -10.28 24.11
CA SER A 7 -0.54 -9.82 23.43
C SER A 7 -0.46 -10.20 21.95
N PHE A 8 -1.24 -11.18 21.49
CA PHE A 8 -1.41 -11.47 20.05
C PHE A 8 -2.52 -10.66 19.40
N GLN A 9 -3.26 -9.88 20.19
CA GLN A 9 -4.12 -8.81 19.71
C GLN A 9 -3.26 -7.57 19.40
N VAL A 10 -2.14 -7.75 18.68
CA VAL A 10 -1.53 -6.61 17.98
C VAL A 10 -2.61 -6.08 17.04
N ASP A 11 -2.97 -4.82 17.25
CA ASP A 11 -4.22 -4.20 16.83
C ASP A 11 -4.57 -4.47 15.37
N LEU A 12 -5.49 -5.41 15.15
CA LEU A 12 -6.08 -5.64 13.84
C LEU A 12 -6.77 -4.38 13.32
N ALA A 13 -7.31 -3.57 14.23
CA ALA A 13 -7.86 -2.27 13.94
C ALA A 13 -6.78 -1.29 13.43
N ASP A 14 -5.60 -1.25 14.06
CA ASP A 14 -4.48 -0.41 13.62
C ASP A 14 -3.96 -0.86 12.25
N LEU A 15 -3.91 -2.18 12.01
CA LEU A 15 -3.52 -2.73 10.71
C LEU A 15 -4.51 -2.29 9.62
N GLU A 16 -5.81 -2.36 9.89
CA GLU A 16 -6.87 -1.86 9.00
C GLU A 16 -6.75 -0.36 8.75
N GLN A 17 -6.47 0.43 9.79
CA GLN A 17 -6.29 1.87 9.70
C GLN A 17 -5.06 2.23 8.84
N ILE A 18 -3.93 1.55 9.06
CA ILE A 18 -2.71 1.74 8.29
C ILE A 18 -2.96 1.36 6.83
N MET A 19 -3.64 0.24 6.56
CA MET A 19 -4.02 -0.16 5.21
C MET A 19 -4.90 0.90 4.51
N ALA A 20 -5.89 1.45 5.21
CA ALA A 20 -6.74 2.51 4.66
C ALA A 20 -5.94 3.77 4.31
N ARG A 21 -4.99 4.16 5.17
CA ARG A 21 -4.09 5.30 4.91
C ARG A 21 -3.18 5.07 3.71
N LEU A 22 -2.64 3.85 3.57
CA LEU A 22 -1.80 3.48 2.43
C LEU A 22 -2.58 3.47 1.11
N GLU A 23 -3.83 3.01 1.12
CA GLU A 23 -4.72 3.08 -0.05
C GLU A 23 -5.01 4.52 -0.46
N GLY A 24 -5.29 5.40 0.51
CA GLY A 24 -5.45 6.84 0.24
C GLY A 24 -4.19 7.46 -0.34
N PHE A 25 -3.02 7.11 0.19
CA PHE A 25 -1.73 7.56 -0.33
C PHE A 25 -1.47 7.07 -1.76
N ARG A 26 -1.80 5.80 -2.08
CA ARG A 26 -1.72 5.29 -3.45
C ARG A 26 -2.58 6.12 -4.40
N GLY A 27 -3.83 6.39 -4.03
CA GLY A 27 -4.73 7.22 -4.83
C GLY A 27 -4.16 8.62 -5.09
N PHE A 28 -3.70 9.28 -4.03
CA PHE A 28 -3.05 10.59 -4.11
C PHE A 28 -1.81 10.59 -5.03
N LEU A 29 -0.96 9.56 -4.93
CA LEU A 29 0.21 9.41 -5.79
C LEU A 29 -0.18 9.25 -7.26
N THR A 30 -1.14 8.37 -7.56
CA THR A 30 -1.61 8.14 -8.94
C THR A 30 -2.19 9.40 -9.56
N GLU A 31 -3.04 10.14 -8.84
CA GLU A 31 -3.60 11.41 -9.31
C GLU A 31 -2.51 12.47 -9.53
N SER A 32 -1.57 12.57 -8.59
CA SER A 32 -0.45 13.52 -8.68
C SER A 32 0.44 13.24 -9.91
N MET A 33 0.80 11.97 -10.15
CA MET A 33 1.60 11.59 -11.31
C MET A 33 0.85 11.85 -12.62
N SER A 34 -0.45 11.55 -12.68
CA SER A 34 -1.29 11.80 -13.86
C SER A 34 -1.39 13.30 -14.15
N GLY A 35 -1.57 14.12 -13.11
CA GLY A 35 -1.59 15.58 -13.22
C GLY A 35 -0.25 16.16 -13.67
N LEU A 36 0.86 15.62 -13.19
CA LEU A 36 2.20 16.02 -13.64
C LEU A 36 2.45 15.62 -15.10
N GLN A 37 2.10 14.39 -15.51
CA GLN A 37 2.24 13.93 -16.89
C GLN A 37 1.52 14.87 -17.86
N SER A 38 0.25 15.22 -17.57
CA SER A 38 -0.52 16.13 -18.42
C SER A 38 0.13 17.51 -18.58
N ARG A 39 0.71 18.05 -17.49
CA ARG A 39 1.44 19.34 -17.53
C ARG A 39 2.74 19.23 -18.32
N ILE A 40 3.48 18.13 -18.14
CA ILE A 40 4.71 17.85 -18.87
C ILE A 40 4.41 17.72 -20.36
N ASP A 41 3.38 16.97 -20.75
CA ASP A 41 2.96 16.82 -22.15
C ASP A 41 2.66 18.16 -22.80
N THR A 42 2.04 19.08 -22.05
CA THR A 42 1.73 20.43 -22.53
C THR A 42 3.01 21.24 -22.77
N VAL A 43 3.96 21.22 -21.82
CA VAL A 43 5.21 22.01 -21.93
C VAL A 43 6.14 21.44 -23.00
N GLN A 44 6.21 20.11 -23.13
CA GLN A 44 7.05 19.39 -24.09
C GLN A 44 6.64 19.64 -25.55
N GLN A 45 5.46 20.20 -25.83
CA GLN A 45 5.07 20.59 -27.20
C GLN A 45 6.00 21.65 -27.80
N ASN A 46 6.53 22.54 -26.97
CA ASN A 46 7.38 23.65 -27.41
C ASN A 46 8.77 23.64 -26.74
N TRP A 47 8.98 22.76 -25.78
CA TRP A 47 10.25 22.60 -25.09
C TRP A 47 11.01 21.42 -25.69
N THR A 48 12.15 21.68 -26.30
CA THR A 48 12.98 20.67 -26.98
C THR A 48 14.45 20.83 -26.60
N GLY A 49 15.26 19.81 -26.92
CA GLY A 49 16.69 19.76 -26.64
C GLY A 49 17.03 18.99 -25.37
N GLU A 50 18.31 18.96 -25.02
CA GLU A 50 18.89 18.07 -24.00
C GLU A 50 18.19 18.18 -22.63
N SER A 51 17.83 19.39 -22.20
CA SER A 51 17.12 19.59 -20.93
C SER A 51 15.70 19.00 -20.94
N ALA A 52 15.03 19.02 -22.09
CA ALA A 52 13.71 18.43 -22.25
C ALA A 52 13.79 16.90 -22.19
N ASP A 53 14.82 16.31 -22.82
CA ASP A 53 15.09 14.87 -22.77
C ASP A 53 15.45 14.40 -21.35
N ALA A 54 16.31 15.15 -20.65
CA ALA A 54 16.70 14.85 -19.27
C ALA A 54 15.50 14.92 -18.32
N GLN A 55 14.60 15.88 -18.51
CA GLN A 55 13.36 15.97 -17.74
C GLN A 55 12.44 14.77 -18.02
N ALA A 56 12.27 14.39 -19.29
CA ALA A 56 11.42 13.26 -19.66
C ALA A 56 11.95 11.94 -19.05
N GLU A 57 13.28 11.76 -19.02
CA GLU A 57 13.92 10.63 -18.35
C GLU A 57 13.69 10.64 -16.83
N ALA A 58 13.91 11.78 -16.18
CA ALA A 58 13.64 11.92 -14.75
C ALA A 58 12.17 11.62 -14.41
N PHE A 59 11.24 12.04 -15.27
CA PHE A 59 9.81 11.76 -15.06
C PHE A 59 9.48 10.27 -15.23
N ARG A 60 10.08 9.58 -16.20
CA ARG A 60 9.93 8.11 -16.34
C ARG A 60 10.36 7.38 -15.06
N GLN A 61 11.47 7.81 -14.45
CA GLN A 61 11.94 7.22 -13.20
C GLN A 61 10.97 7.47 -12.04
N TRP A 62 10.33 8.64 -11.98
CA TRP A 62 9.30 8.93 -10.99
C TRP A 62 8.05 8.07 -11.17
N VAL A 63 7.60 7.87 -12.42
CA VAL A 63 6.47 6.99 -12.73
C VAL A 63 6.78 5.56 -12.32
N ALA A 64 7.98 5.05 -12.64
CA ALA A 64 8.42 3.72 -12.22
C ALA A 64 8.41 3.58 -10.69
N GLY A 65 9.02 4.53 -9.97
CA GLY A 65 9.03 4.50 -8.51
C GLY A 65 7.63 4.61 -7.87
N ALA A 66 6.71 5.37 -8.47
CA ALA A 66 5.32 5.45 -8.01
C ALA A 66 4.58 4.11 -8.20
N THR A 67 4.84 3.40 -9.31
CA THR A 67 4.34 2.04 -9.55
C THR A 67 4.89 1.07 -8.51
N ASP A 68 6.20 1.08 -8.24
CA ASP A 68 6.83 0.20 -7.25
C ASP A 68 6.22 0.38 -5.85
N VAL A 69 5.96 1.63 -5.45
CA VAL A 69 5.29 1.94 -4.18
C VAL A 69 3.86 1.39 -4.16
N ALA A 70 3.10 1.57 -5.25
CA ALA A 70 1.73 1.08 -5.35
C ALA A 70 1.65 -0.45 -5.25
N GLU A 71 2.56 -1.15 -5.94
CA GLU A 71 2.67 -2.61 -5.91
C GLU A 71 3.10 -3.11 -4.52
N GLY A 72 4.09 -2.46 -3.90
CA GLY A 72 4.53 -2.76 -2.54
C GLY A 72 3.42 -2.63 -1.51
N ILE A 73 2.59 -1.57 -1.61
CA ILE A 73 1.41 -1.40 -0.77
C ILE A 73 0.39 -2.53 -0.98
N ALA A 74 0.15 -2.91 -2.23
CA ALA A 74 -0.76 -4.02 -2.54
C ALA A 74 -0.25 -5.35 -1.95
N ALA A 75 1.06 -5.62 -2.05
CA ALA A 75 1.68 -6.80 -1.46
C ALA A 75 1.58 -6.80 0.07
N MET A 76 1.88 -5.67 0.74
CA MET A 76 1.73 -5.53 2.19
C MET A 76 0.30 -5.81 2.64
N LYS A 77 -0.70 -5.32 1.89
CA LYS A 77 -2.13 -5.57 2.16
C LYS A 77 -2.49 -7.05 2.06
N GLN A 78 -1.96 -7.76 1.06
CA GLN A 78 -2.18 -9.20 0.93
C GLN A 78 -1.55 -9.97 2.08
N ALA A 79 -0.31 -9.63 2.46
CA ALA A 79 0.38 -10.25 3.59
C ALA A 79 -0.37 -10.01 4.92
N ALA A 80 -0.85 -8.78 5.14
CA ALA A 80 -1.65 -8.39 6.30
C ALA A 80 -2.95 -9.22 6.41
N ARG A 81 -3.68 -9.37 5.30
CA ARG A 81 -4.89 -10.21 5.25
C ARG A 81 -4.60 -11.67 5.54
N ALA A 82 -3.56 -12.23 4.92
CA ALA A 82 -3.16 -13.62 5.15
C ALA A 82 -2.75 -13.86 6.60
N ALA A 83 -2.08 -12.91 7.25
CA ALA A 83 -1.77 -12.97 8.67
C ALA A 83 -3.05 -12.93 9.52
N HIS A 84 -3.96 -12.00 9.24
CA HIS A 84 -5.25 -11.91 9.93
C HIS A 84 -6.05 -13.22 9.87
N ASP A 85 -6.19 -13.81 8.68
CA ASP A 85 -6.94 -15.07 8.49
C ASP A 85 -6.33 -16.24 9.27
N ARG A 86 -4.99 -16.31 9.32
CA ARG A 86 -4.28 -17.34 10.10
C ARG A 86 -4.50 -17.18 11.60
N TYR A 87 -4.46 -15.95 12.11
CA TYR A 87 -4.68 -15.68 13.53
C TYR A 87 -6.13 -15.93 13.94
N SER A 88 -7.10 -15.45 13.14
CA SER A 88 -8.53 -15.62 13.44
C SER A 88 -8.95 -17.09 13.37
N SER A 89 -8.46 -17.84 12.38
CA SER A 89 -8.74 -19.28 12.26
C SER A 89 -8.11 -20.09 13.40
N ALA A 90 -6.88 -19.77 13.82
CA ALA A 90 -6.24 -20.41 14.97
C ALA A 90 -7.00 -20.12 16.27
N ALA A 91 -7.43 -18.87 16.50
CA ALA A 91 -8.25 -18.51 17.65
C ALA A 91 -9.59 -19.27 17.66
N ALA A 92 -10.28 -19.34 16.51
CA ALA A 92 -11.55 -20.06 16.38
C ALA A 92 -11.39 -21.58 16.54
N ALA A 93 -10.27 -22.16 16.11
CA ALA A 93 -9.95 -23.57 16.33
C ALA A 93 -9.69 -23.85 17.82
N ASN A 94 -8.92 -22.99 18.49
CA ASN A 94 -8.64 -23.10 19.92
C ASN A 94 -9.92 -22.96 20.76
N LEU A 95 -10.82 -22.01 20.43
CA LEU A 95 -12.11 -21.86 21.11
C LEU A 95 -13.00 -23.11 20.94
N ARG A 96 -13.01 -23.72 19.75
CA ARG A 96 -13.73 -24.97 19.50
C ARG A 96 -13.15 -26.16 20.26
N MET A 97 -11.82 -26.26 20.34
CA MET A 97 -11.13 -27.33 21.08
C MET A 97 -11.24 -27.18 22.61
N LEU A 98 -11.27 -25.95 23.12
CA LEU A 98 -11.27 -25.65 24.56
C LEU A 98 -12.68 -25.55 25.20
N GLY A 99 -13.74 -25.80 24.43
CA GLY A 99 -15.04 -26.19 24.99
C GLY A 99 -15.77 -25.14 25.83
N ARG A 100 -16.16 -24.01 25.22
CA ARG A 100 -17.39 -23.29 25.61
C ARG A 100 -18.26 -23.10 24.38
N GLY A 101 -18.90 -24.19 23.96
CA GLY A 101 -20.17 -24.13 23.23
C GLY A 101 -21.33 -24.01 24.21
#